data_AF-V4JUM4-F1
#
_entry.id   AF-V4JUM4-F1
#
_cell.length_a   1.000
_cell.length_b   1.000
_cell.length_c   1.000
_cell.angle_alpha   90.00
_cell.angle_beta   90.00
_cell.angle_gamma   90.00
#
_symmetry.space_group_name_H-M   'P 1'
#
loop_
_entity.id
_entity.type
_entity.pdbx_description
1 polymer ?
#
loop_
_entity_poly.entity_id
_entity_poly.type
_entity_poly.pdbx_seq_one_letter_code
_entity_poly.pdbx_strand_id
1 'polypeptide(L)'
;CWKSWLEDAFLLCTPDDPECLKYHYMTKTEKDEPQLTVEQEIAEMNKQIYESEGFDIDYSMFRCLFNYHLVDPDDHDFLKEPENDGDLMKRVSQESLKRYNQEKETAFEFVEVEKANYHFCCGFMFLITFYVLDPFDHQRKTFQARIFYSSIYPTEYVFCRPKPDPNVHSDESSEEDVEKGI
;
A
#
# COMPACT_ATOMS: atom_id res chain seq x y z
N CYS A 1 5.90 -16.91 -0.02
CA CYS A 1 6.76 -16.26 -1.04
C CYS A 1 7.03 -14.83 -0.54
N TRP A 2 8.22 -14.26 -0.68
CA TRP A 2 8.49 -12.88 -0.21
C TRP A 2 7.52 -11.84 -0.82
N LYS A 3 6.96 -12.15 -2.00
CA LYS A 3 5.94 -11.37 -2.70
C LYS A 3 4.61 -11.21 -1.96
N SER A 4 4.29 -12.11 -1.03
CA SER A 4 3.06 -12.05 -0.22
C SER A 4 3.31 -11.58 1.21
N TRP A 5 4.55 -11.20 1.52
CA TRP A 5 4.96 -10.94 2.89
C TRP A 5 4.60 -9.49 3.27
N LEU A 6 3.98 -9.31 4.44
CA LEU A 6 3.64 -8.02 5.04
C LEU A 6 4.47 -7.88 6.32
N GLU A 7 5.10 -6.72 6.54
CA GLU A 7 5.78 -6.47 7.82
C GLU A 7 4.72 -6.29 8.89
N ASP A 8 4.93 -6.93 10.03
CA ASP A 8 4.24 -6.53 11.24
C ASP A 8 4.72 -5.12 11.62
N ALA A 9 3.84 -4.35 12.25
CA ALA A 9 4.18 -3.05 12.77
C ALA A 9 5.23 -3.18 13.89
N PHE A 10 6.32 -2.44 13.77
CA PHE A 10 7.29 -2.28 14.85
C PHE A 10 7.69 -0.81 15.01
N LEU A 11 7.90 -0.42 16.28
CA LEU A 11 8.23 0.93 16.67
C LEU A 11 9.57 1.37 16.07
N LEU A 12 9.59 2.51 15.40
CA LEU A 12 10.81 3.22 15.01
C LEU A 12 11.17 4.30 16.02
N CYS A 13 10.23 5.21 16.31
CA CYS A 13 10.43 6.27 17.30
C CYS A 13 9.16 6.60 18.08
N THR A 14 9.37 7.04 19.33
CA THR A 14 8.33 7.60 20.19
C THR A 14 8.13 9.09 19.88
N PRO A 15 7.00 9.71 20.27
CA PRO A 15 6.72 11.12 19.97
C PRO A 15 7.80 12.12 20.43
N ASP A 16 8.53 11.77 21.49
CA ASP A 16 9.61 12.59 22.05
C ASP A 16 10.88 12.61 21.20
N ASP A 17 10.98 11.74 20.19
CA ASP A 17 12.15 11.64 19.34
C ASP A 17 12.10 12.72 18.24
N PRO A 18 13.14 13.55 18.07
CA PRO A 18 13.22 14.51 16.98
C PRO A 18 13.11 13.88 15.58
N GLU A 19 13.43 12.61 15.40
CA GLU A 19 13.26 11.92 14.11
C GLU A 19 11.80 11.80 13.70
N CYS A 20 10.90 11.63 14.67
CA CYS A 20 9.47 11.59 14.42
C CYS A 20 8.98 12.93 13.81
N LEU A 21 9.56 14.08 14.18
CA LEU A 21 9.16 15.39 13.66
C LEU A 21 9.45 15.60 12.15
N LYS A 22 10.18 14.70 11.51
CA LYS A 22 10.46 14.77 10.06
C LYS A 22 9.26 14.38 9.20
N TYR A 23 8.32 13.59 9.73
CA TYR A 23 7.19 13.05 8.98
C TYR A 23 5.95 13.91 9.17
N HIS A 24 5.63 14.74 8.17
CA HIS A 24 4.58 15.77 8.25
C HIS A 24 3.16 15.20 8.50
N TYR A 25 2.92 13.92 8.16
CA TYR A 25 1.64 13.24 8.35
C TYR A 25 1.40 12.78 9.80
N MET A 26 2.40 12.88 10.68
CA MET A 26 2.21 12.58 12.10
C MET A 26 1.71 13.82 12.84
N THR A 27 0.40 13.86 13.05
CA THR A 27 -0.28 15.04 13.60
C THR A 27 -0.59 14.94 15.10
N LYS A 28 -0.48 13.74 15.70
CA LYS A 28 -0.79 13.52 17.11
C LYS A 28 0.39 13.79 18.03
N THR A 29 0.07 14.32 19.20
CA THR A 29 1.00 14.67 20.28
C THR A 29 0.56 14.04 21.60
N GLU A 30 1.40 14.17 22.64
CA GLU A 30 1.07 13.72 24.00
C GLU A 30 -0.16 14.41 24.63
N LYS A 31 -0.71 15.43 23.98
CA LYS A 31 -1.90 16.15 24.45
C LYS A 31 -3.20 15.60 23.86
N ASP A 32 -3.10 14.74 22.84
CA ASP A 32 -4.24 14.22 22.10
C ASP A 32 -4.75 12.91 22.71
N GLU A 33 -6.07 12.79 22.88
CA GLU A 33 -6.73 11.60 23.42
C GLU A 33 -7.36 10.74 22.30
N PRO A 34 -7.46 9.41 22.46
CA PRO A 34 -6.95 8.62 23.59
C PRO A 34 -5.44 8.40 23.51
N GLN A 35 -4.77 8.40 24.66
CA GLN A 35 -3.36 8.03 24.77
C GLN A 35 -3.19 6.50 24.88
N LEU A 36 -3.16 5.82 23.73
CA LEU A 36 -2.93 4.37 23.63
C LEU A 36 -1.47 4.01 23.93
N THR A 37 -1.19 2.98 24.74
CA THR A 37 0.22 2.55 24.94
C THR A 37 0.85 2.14 23.60
N VAL A 38 2.19 2.11 23.54
CA VAL A 38 2.92 1.69 22.33
C VAL A 38 2.42 0.33 21.84
N GLU A 39 2.18 -0.63 22.74
CA GLU A 39 1.67 -1.96 22.40
C GLU A 39 0.25 -1.91 21.82
N GLN A 40 -0.59 -1.00 22.32
CA GLN A 40 -1.94 -0.79 21.78
C GLN A 40 -1.90 -0.16 20.38
N GLU A 41 -0.99 0.80 20.14
CA GLU A 41 -0.78 1.38 18.81
C GLU A 41 -0.23 0.35 17.82
N ILE A 42 0.72 -0.50 18.24
CA ILE A 42 1.22 -1.62 17.44
C ILE A 42 0.08 -2.59 17.09
N ALA A 43 -0.77 -2.93 18.06
CA ALA A 43 -1.90 -3.82 17.82
C ALA A 43 -2.91 -3.22 16.82
N GLU A 44 -3.20 -1.93 16.94
CA GLU A 44 -4.13 -1.24 16.04
C GLU A 44 -3.54 -1.07 14.63
N MET A 45 -2.24 -0.74 14.50
CA MET A 45 -1.60 -0.69 13.18
C MET A 45 -1.55 -2.07 12.53
N ASN A 46 -1.18 -3.11 13.27
CA ASN A 46 -1.21 -4.48 12.74
C ASN A 46 -2.59 -4.90 12.27
N LYS A 47 -3.63 -4.55 13.02
CA LYS A 47 -5.02 -4.78 12.59
C LYS A 47 -5.29 -4.11 11.24
N GLN A 48 -4.94 -2.84 11.07
CA GLN A 48 -5.12 -2.13 9.80
C GLN A 48 -4.26 -2.72 8.67
N ILE A 49 -3.03 -3.13 8.95
CA ILE A 49 -2.15 -3.82 7.99
C ILE A 49 -2.79 -5.12 7.53
N TYR A 50 -3.29 -5.96 8.44
CA TYR A 50 -3.89 -7.24 8.06
C TYR A 50 -5.22 -7.08 7.34
N GLU A 51 -6.10 -6.19 7.81
CA GLU A 51 -7.42 -5.97 7.21
C GLU A 51 -7.32 -5.37 5.80
N SER A 52 -6.34 -4.49 5.57
CA SER A 52 -6.16 -3.82 4.28
C SER A 52 -5.03 -4.36 3.42
N GLU A 53 -4.30 -5.36 3.90
CA GLU A 53 -3.00 -5.81 3.36
C GLU A 53 -1.96 -4.68 3.23
N GLY A 54 -2.00 -3.70 4.15
CA GLY A 54 -1.09 -2.55 4.24
C GLY A 54 -1.46 -1.35 3.37
N PHE A 55 -2.54 -1.42 2.60
CA PHE A 55 -2.96 -0.33 1.70
C PHE A 55 -3.72 0.80 2.41
N ASP A 56 -4.42 0.50 3.49
CA ASP A 56 -5.25 1.45 4.24
C ASP A 56 -4.76 1.54 5.69
N ILE A 57 -3.99 2.59 5.99
CA ILE A 57 -3.50 2.92 7.34
C ILE A 57 -3.95 4.35 7.66
N ASP A 58 -4.63 4.54 8.79
CA ASP A 58 -5.00 5.83 9.34
C ASP A 58 -3.87 6.34 10.24
N TYR A 59 -2.90 7.01 9.63
CA TYR A 59 -1.75 7.58 10.33
C TYR A 59 -2.13 8.60 11.41
N SER A 60 -3.32 9.21 11.33
CA SER A 60 -3.79 10.16 12.34
C SER A 60 -4.10 9.49 13.69
N MET A 61 -4.23 8.16 13.73
CA MET A 61 -4.49 7.42 14.97
C MET A 61 -3.25 7.30 15.86
N PHE A 62 -2.05 7.36 15.28
CA PHE A 62 -0.80 7.01 15.94
C PHE A 62 0.00 8.24 16.33
N ARG A 63 0.65 8.17 17.49
CA ARG A 63 1.66 9.17 17.90
C ARG A 63 3.07 8.66 17.67
N CYS A 64 3.24 7.33 17.73
CA CYS A 64 4.52 6.70 17.44
C CYS A 64 4.72 6.56 15.93
N LEU A 65 5.99 6.63 15.50
CA LEU A 65 6.37 6.28 14.14
C LEU A 65 6.65 4.78 14.07
N PHE A 66 6.13 4.15 13.04
CA PHE A 66 6.31 2.74 12.75
C PHE A 66 6.95 2.55 11.38
N ASN A 67 7.34 1.32 11.06
CA ASN A 67 7.98 0.91 9.80
C ASN A 67 7.13 1.07 8.52
N TYR A 68 5.85 1.43 8.64
CA TYR A 68 5.00 1.81 7.52
C TYR A 68 4.88 3.33 7.46
N HIS A 69 5.00 3.86 6.25
CA HIS A 69 5.05 5.30 6.00
C HIS A 69 4.14 5.67 4.84
N LEU A 70 3.55 6.87 4.92
CA LEU A 70 2.84 7.48 3.82
C LEU A 70 3.88 8.11 2.87
N VAL A 71 3.72 7.90 1.56
CA VAL A 71 4.51 8.60 0.56
C VAL A 71 4.02 10.04 0.47
N ASP A 72 4.93 11.00 0.67
CA ASP A 72 4.69 12.40 0.32
C ASP A 72 4.94 12.57 -1.19
N PRO A 73 3.93 12.96 -1.99
CA PRO A 73 4.11 13.11 -3.43
C PRO A 73 5.08 14.24 -3.82
N ASP A 74 5.34 15.21 -2.94
CA ASP A 74 6.20 16.35 -3.21
C ASP A 74 7.67 16.14 -2.78
N ASP A 75 7.97 15.05 -2.06
CA ASP A 75 9.33 14.71 -1.64
C ASP A 75 10.15 14.01 -2.74
N HIS A 76 11.42 13.77 -2.40
CA HIS A 76 12.43 13.14 -3.25
C HIS A 76 13.17 12.04 -2.49
N ASP A 77 12.45 11.25 -1.68
CA ASP A 77 13.04 10.23 -0.82
C ASP A 77 13.57 9.04 -1.62
N PHE A 78 12.95 8.72 -2.76
CA PHE A 78 13.29 7.55 -3.56
C PHE A 78 14.16 7.86 -4.77
N LEU A 79 14.12 9.10 -5.24
CA LEU A 79 14.75 9.56 -6.47
C LEU A 79 15.53 10.85 -6.26
N LYS A 80 16.49 11.12 -7.14
CA LYS A 80 17.06 12.46 -7.25
C LYS A 80 16.22 13.27 -8.23
N GLU A 81 16.11 14.57 -7.97
CA GLU A 81 15.54 15.55 -8.90
C GLU A 81 15.95 15.28 -10.37
N PRO A 82 15.04 15.48 -11.34
CA PRO A 82 13.81 16.30 -11.24
C PRO A 82 12.52 15.53 -10.96
N GLU A 83 12.55 14.20 -10.87
CA GLU A 83 11.35 13.38 -10.59
C GLU A 83 11.11 13.36 -9.07
N ASN A 84 9.92 13.77 -8.64
CA ASN A 84 9.50 13.65 -7.24
C ASN A 84 8.83 12.28 -7.00
N ASP A 85 8.53 11.97 -5.75
CA ASP A 85 7.97 10.69 -5.37
C ASP A 85 6.55 10.49 -5.94
N GLY A 86 5.78 11.56 -6.14
CA GLY A 86 4.48 11.54 -6.82
C GLY A 86 4.57 11.10 -8.28
N ASP A 87 5.56 11.60 -9.03
CA ASP A 87 5.84 11.18 -10.40
C ASP A 87 6.25 9.70 -10.46
N LEU A 88 7.06 9.24 -9.50
CA LEU A 88 7.39 7.83 -9.36
C LEU A 88 6.14 6.99 -9.14
N MET A 89 5.29 7.35 -8.16
CA MET A 89 4.05 6.63 -7.84
C MET A 89 3.12 6.55 -9.06
N LYS A 90 2.98 7.63 -9.81
CA LYS A 90 2.21 7.66 -11.06
C LYS A 90 2.78 6.68 -12.09
N ARG A 91 4.08 6.75 -12.37
CA ARG A 91 4.74 5.91 -13.38
C ARG A 91 4.63 4.43 -13.07
N VAL A 92 4.89 4.03 -11.82
CA VAL A 92 4.81 2.61 -11.42
C VAL A 92 3.36 2.11 -11.37
N SER A 93 2.38 2.98 -11.08
CA SER A 93 0.96 2.65 -11.16
C SER A 93 0.49 2.43 -12.60
N GLN A 94 0.91 3.30 -13.52
CA GLN A 94 0.60 3.18 -14.94
C GLN A 94 1.17 1.88 -15.54
N GLU A 95 2.41 1.53 -15.23
CA GLU A 95 2.99 0.27 -15.69
C GLU A 95 2.32 -0.95 -15.04
N SER A 96 1.93 -0.86 -13.75
CA SER A 96 1.15 -1.92 -13.10
C SER A 96 -0.20 -2.15 -13.78
N LEU A 97 -0.93 -1.07 -14.09
CA LEU A 97 -2.22 -1.13 -14.76
C LEU A 97 -2.10 -1.67 -16.18
N LYS A 98 -1.07 -1.25 -16.92
CA LYS A 98 -0.80 -1.75 -18.27
C LYS A 98 -0.56 -3.25 -18.29
N ARG A 99 0.18 -3.78 -17.31
CA ARG A 99 0.40 -5.23 -17.16
C ARG A 99 -0.91 -5.95 -16.84
N TYR A 100 -1.71 -5.42 -15.91
CA TYR A 100 -3.04 -5.94 -15.62
C TYR A 100 -3.95 -5.97 -16.86
N ASN A 101 -3.99 -4.89 -17.62
CA ASN A 101 -4.76 -4.77 -18.86
C ASN A 101 -4.33 -5.82 -19.89
N GLN A 102 -3.03 -6.04 -20.05
CA GLN A 102 -2.49 -7.07 -20.94
C GLN A 102 -2.85 -8.49 -20.48
N GLU A 103 -2.71 -8.77 -19.18
CA GLU A 103 -2.97 -10.11 -18.62
C GLU A 103 -4.46 -10.46 -18.56
N LYS A 104 -5.33 -9.47 -18.37
CA LYS A 104 -6.78 -9.65 -18.24
C LYS A 104 -7.56 -9.28 -19.50
N GLU A 105 -6.87 -8.89 -20.57
CA GLU A 105 -7.48 -8.41 -21.81
C GLU A 105 -8.49 -7.26 -21.57
N THR A 106 -8.12 -6.31 -20.69
CA THR A 106 -8.92 -5.13 -20.35
C THR A 106 -8.26 -3.85 -20.86
N ALA A 107 -8.96 -2.71 -20.76
CA ALA A 107 -8.48 -1.42 -21.26
C ALA A 107 -8.76 -0.28 -20.27
N PHE A 108 -8.56 -0.53 -18.98
CA PHE A 108 -8.69 0.50 -17.95
C PHE A 108 -7.70 1.65 -18.18
N GLU A 109 -8.15 2.88 -17.99
CA GLU A 109 -7.32 4.08 -18.13
C GLU A 109 -6.92 4.63 -16.78
N PHE A 110 -5.64 4.93 -16.56
CA PHE A 110 -5.16 5.52 -15.32
C PHE A 110 -5.67 6.97 -15.16
N VAL A 111 -6.13 7.32 -13.96
CA VAL A 111 -6.56 8.69 -13.61
C VAL A 111 -5.50 9.38 -12.74
N GLU A 112 -5.39 8.96 -11.48
CA GLU A 112 -4.51 9.55 -10.49
C GLU A 112 -4.22 8.57 -9.35
N VAL A 113 -3.13 8.79 -8.63
CA VAL A 113 -2.83 8.07 -7.38
C VAL A 113 -3.71 8.66 -6.28
N GLU A 114 -4.38 7.80 -5.52
CA GLU A 114 -5.16 8.21 -4.34
C GLU A 114 -4.23 8.41 -3.14
N LYS A 115 -3.42 7.38 -2.87
CA LYS A 115 -2.45 7.32 -1.79
C LYS A 115 -1.47 6.18 -2.03
N ALA A 116 -0.30 6.27 -1.42
CA ALA A 116 0.67 5.20 -1.42
C ALA A 116 1.29 5.08 -0.03
N ASN A 117 1.32 3.86 0.49
CA ASN A 117 2.12 3.54 1.67
C ASN A 117 3.37 2.78 1.23
N TYR A 118 4.38 2.76 2.09
CA TYR A 118 5.53 1.90 1.92
C TYR A 118 6.05 1.36 3.25
N HIS A 119 6.70 0.21 3.21
CA HIS A 119 7.58 -0.25 4.27
C HIS A 119 8.94 -0.63 3.69
N PHE A 120 9.96 -0.54 4.53
CA PHE A 120 11.32 -0.92 4.16
C PHE A 120 11.51 -2.44 4.25
N CYS A 121 12.24 -3.00 3.27
CA CYS A 121 12.74 -4.37 3.27
C CYS A 121 14.18 -4.37 2.70
N CYS A 122 14.54 -5.23 1.74
CA CYS A 122 15.80 -5.06 0.98
C CYS A 122 15.70 -3.99 -0.14
N GLY A 123 14.79 -3.03 0.06
CA GLY A 123 14.27 -2.05 -0.88
C GLY A 123 13.00 -1.43 -0.28
N PHE A 124 12.09 -0.94 -1.12
CA PHE A 124 10.81 -0.39 -0.71
C PHE A 124 9.68 -1.24 -1.27
N MET A 125 8.75 -1.63 -0.41
CA MET A 125 7.50 -2.26 -0.83
C MET A 125 6.41 -1.20 -0.88
N PHE A 126 6.10 -0.71 -2.07
CA PHE A 126 5.01 0.24 -2.29
C PHE A 126 3.65 -0.49 -2.30
N LEU A 127 2.70 0.10 -1.60
CA LEU A 127 1.30 -0.32 -1.48
C LEU A 127 0.43 0.83 -1.96
N ILE A 128 0.18 0.86 -3.27
CA ILE A 128 -0.39 2.02 -3.95
C ILE A 128 -1.88 1.78 -4.22
N THR A 129 -2.72 2.72 -3.81
CA THR A 129 -4.12 2.79 -4.22
C THR A 129 -4.28 3.91 -5.23
N PHE A 130 -4.91 3.64 -6.37
CA PHE A 130 -5.06 4.60 -7.46
C PHE A 130 -6.39 4.41 -8.17
N TYR A 131 -6.79 5.45 -8.90
CA TYR A 131 -8.04 5.50 -9.61
C TYR A 131 -7.86 5.21 -11.09
N VAL A 132 -8.82 4.50 -11.66
CA VAL A 132 -8.90 4.18 -13.09
C VAL A 132 -10.29 4.52 -13.63
N LEU A 133 -10.39 4.72 -14.94
CA LEU A 133 -11.66 4.74 -15.66
C LEU A 133 -11.87 3.39 -16.34
N ASP A 134 -13.06 2.83 -16.16
CA ASP A 134 -13.49 1.66 -16.91
C ASP A 134 -13.89 2.07 -18.34
N PRO A 135 -13.37 1.41 -19.38
CA PRO A 135 -13.66 1.76 -20.77
C PRO A 135 -15.12 1.47 -21.19
N PHE A 136 -15.84 0.62 -20.45
CA PHE A 136 -17.21 0.22 -20.76
C PHE A 136 -18.27 1.14 -20.15
N ASP A 137 -18.11 1.50 -18.87
CA ASP A 137 -19.10 2.30 -18.14
C ASP A 137 -18.63 3.74 -17.84
N HIS A 138 -17.35 4.06 -18.15
CA HIS A 138 -16.69 5.33 -17.86
C HIS A 138 -16.75 5.76 -16.39
N GLN A 139 -16.99 4.82 -15.48
CA GLN A 139 -16.99 5.07 -14.05
C GLN A 139 -15.57 4.97 -13.50
N ARG A 140 -15.31 5.80 -12.50
CA ARG A 140 -14.09 5.77 -11.71
C ARG A 140 -14.12 4.54 -10.81
N LYS A 141 -13.10 3.69 -10.91
CA LYS A 141 -12.89 2.51 -10.08
C LYS A 141 -11.57 2.62 -9.34
N THR A 142 -11.46 1.96 -8.20
CA THR A 142 -10.24 1.96 -7.39
C THR A 142 -9.46 0.68 -7.62
N PHE A 143 -8.17 0.82 -7.86
CA PHE A 143 -7.22 -0.27 -8.02
C PHE A 143 -6.14 -0.19 -6.94
N GLN A 144 -5.54 -1.34 -6.67
CA GLN A 144 -4.41 -1.51 -5.76
C GLN A 144 -3.26 -2.19 -6.49
N ALA A 145 -2.04 -1.68 -6.31
CA ALA A 145 -0.82 -2.29 -6.81
C ALA A 145 0.22 -2.44 -5.69
N ARG A 146 0.85 -3.62 -5.64
CA ARG A 146 2.00 -3.90 -4.78
C ARG A 146 3.25 -3.97 -5.63
N ILE A 147 4.29 -3.21 -5.27
CA ILE A 147 5.48 -3.05 -6.10
C ILE A 147 6.71 -3.08 -5.20
N PHE A 148 7.67 -3.94 -5.53
CA PHE A 148 8.99 -3.86 -4.93
C PHE A 148 9.88 -2.95 -5.77
N TYR A 149 10.42 -1.92 -5.13
CA TYR A 149 11.27 -0.92 -5.74
C TYR A 149 12.65 -0.87 -5.08
N SER A 150 13.69 -0.77 -5.89
CA SER A 150 15.07 -0.65 -5.45
C SER A 150 15.85 0.18 -6.46
N SER A 151 16.83 0.95 -5.99
CA SER A 151 17.79 1.63 -6.87
C SER A 151 18.88 0.69 -7.41
N ILE A 152 18.98 -0.53 -6.85
CA ILE A 152 20.02 -1.51 -7.19
C ILE A 152 19.46 -2.62 -8.08
N TYR A 153 18.20 -3.00 -7.88
CA TYR A 153 17.56 -4.11 -8.59
C TYR A 153 16.41 -3.62 -9.48
N PRO A 154 16.07 -4.34 -10.57
CA PRO A 154 14.89 -4.01 -11.37
C PRO A 154 13.61 -3.95 -10.53
N THR A 155 12.73 -3.00 -10.84
CA THR A 155 11.41 -2.90 -10.22
C THR A 155 10.61 -4.17 -10.47
N GLU A 156 10.07 -4.76 -9.41
CA GLU A 156 9.17 -5.92 -9.51
C GLU A 156 7.72 -5.50 -9.25
N TYR A 157 6.88 -5.69 -10.25
CA TYR A 157 5.44 -5.49 -10.17
C TYR A 157 4.81 -6.76 -9.60
N VAL A 158 4.47 -6.76 -8.32
CA VAL A 158 4.04 -7.96 -7.59
C VAL A 158 2.62 -8.35 -7.99
N PHE A 159 1.69 -7.40 -7.91
CA PHE A 159 0.35 -7.55 -8.47
C PHE A 159 -0.30 -6.18 -8.69
N CYS A 160 -1.36 -6.18 -9.49
CA CYS A 160 -2.30 -5.09 -9.68
C CYS A 160 -3.71 -5.70 -9.71
N ARG A 161 -4.68 -5.10 -9.04
CA ARG A 161 -6.07 -5.60 -8.99
C ARG A 161 -7.07 -4.49 -8.68
N PRO A 162 -8.36 -4.66 -9.00
CA PRO A 162 -9.42 -3.86 -8.39
C PRO A 162 -9.32 -3.94 -6.86
N LYS A 163 -9.57 -2.82 -6.17
CA LYS A 163 -9.66 -2.82 -4.71
C LYS A 163 -10.81 -3.75 -4.29
N PRO A 164 -10.57 -4.73 -3.39
CA PRO A 164 -11.64 -5.62 -2.93
C PRO A 164 -12.81 -4.85 -2.32
N ASP A 165 -14.04 -5.24 -2.66
CA ASP A 165 -15.22 -4.74 -1.94
C ASP A 165 -15.33 -5.49 -0.61
N PRO A 166 -15.32 -4.80 0.54
CA PRO A 166 -15.46 -5.45 1.84
C PRO A 166 -16.79 -6.22 2.00
N ASN A 167 -17.78 -6.00 1.13
CA ASN A 167 -19.08 -6.67 1.18
C ASN A 167 -19.21 -7.91 0.28
N VAL A 168 -18.18 -8.26 -0.49
CA VAL A 168 -18.20 -9.44 -1.36
C VAL A 168 -17.34 -10.53 -0.74
N HIS A 169 -17.95 -11.38 0.08
CA HIS A 169 -17.33 -12.65 0.49
C HIS A 169 -17.15 -13.52 -0.75
N SER A 170 -15.90 -13.86 -1.07
CA SER A 170 -15.56 -14.76 -2.17
C SER A 170 -15.89 -16.21 -1.78
N ASP A 171 -17.08 -16.67 -2.16
CA ASP A 171 -17.43 -18.08 -2.23
C ASP A 171 -16.76 -18.69 -3.48
N GLU A 172 -15.46 -18.98 -3.41
CA GLU A 172 -14.80 -19.88 -4.36
C GLU A 172 -13.86 -20.83 -3.62
N SER A 173 -14.44 -21.82 -2.94
CA SER A 173 -13.75 -23.11 -2.72
C SER A 173 -14.11 -24.03 -3.87
N SER A 174 -13.19 -24.20 -4.82
CA SER A 174 -13.27 -25.26 -5.82
C SER A 174 -13.16 -26.62 -5.13
N GLU A 175 -14.26 -27.36 -5.04
CA GLU A 175 -14.24 -28.80 -4.84
C GLU A 175 -13.62 -29.43 -6.09
N GLU A 176 -12.38 -29.89 -6.01
CA GLU A 176 -11.85 -30.87 -6.96
C GLU A 176 -12.34 -32.26 -6.55
N ASP A 177 -13.19 -32.82 -7.41
CA ASP A 177 -13.70 -34.19 -7.34
C ASP A 177 -12.56 -35.22 -7.24
N VAL A 178 -12.53 -35.95 -6.13
CA VAL A 178 -11.78 -37.21 -6.02
C VAL A 178 -12.63 -38.30 -6.67
N GLU A 179 -12.43 -38.54 -7.95
CA GLU A 179 -12.87 -39.79 -8.60
C GLU A 179 -11.66 -40.69 -8.86
N LYS A 180 -11.39 -41.59 -7.91
CA LYS A 180 -10.61 -42.82 -8.15
C LYS A 180 -11.37 -44.00 -7.59
N GLY A 181 -11.92 -44.82 -8.48
CA GLY A 181 -12.45 -46.13 -8.12
C GLY A 181 -13.08 -46.88 -9.29
N ILE A 182 -12.25 -47.43 -10.18
CA ILE A 182 -12.47 -48.76 -10.82
C ILE A 182 -11.09 -49.43 -10.95
#